data_AF-A0A7S4GD54-F1
#
_entry.id   AF-A0A7S4GD54-F1
#
_cell.length_a   1.000
_cell.length_b   1.000
_cell.length_c   1.000
_cell.angle_alpha   90.00
_cell.angle_beta   90.00
_cell.angle_gamma   90.00
#
_symmetry.space_group_name_H-M   'P 1'
#
loop_
_entity.id
_entity.type
_entity.pdbx_description
1 polymer ?
#
loop_
_entity_poly.entity_id
_entity_poly.type
_entity_poly.pdbx_seq_one_letter_code
_entity_poly.pdbx_strand_id
1 'polypeptide(L)'
;YFFSAFMASKVKTLISKVPRPGSFRKKKEREKEGEEDATQEEAVETPQRSASGLLRSSSTKKQEQLRRQEAAMARSDTSRKVELECLAVLESAIDSDGDSDDGAEGNEAHGADGGSPTQQWESQRTEGERRVFFVWKGGPLTLEGAVDVSVDGDKVVISPGTYEDIYVVCNKSIELCTGGKKKVALQNHNHPVITITGGRMKLDGININYTGREHGSVLCKGGWPQIRNCNINSTGAYGVQVEGGAKPYIFKNSITNRKGRGIVVSKACGLIDSNEVIADRAGVYISGPAPADLIPQARPASPAPAPAPAPEEASPEESSTEPSSSTADSPSAERSHEGIKGLEVLRNRIRDCKSEGAVTITDGGDGVFELNEVHSSTVGLFISNDANPTCLSNKIWRCNTGVLISDDGRGDLRNNEIYANHGVALELIGNANPTISRNIVKENKKGGVLINGARGTFANNEVLGNMLDGVTVLGSSHVAFTDNQVTDGKGVGLVVESGAEGVFTGNTITSNAKGDLQNASAIQFDNTNTIGNEST
;
A
#
# COMPACT_ATOMS: atom_id res chain seq x y z
N TYR A 1 12.39 -28.24 15.75
CA TYR A 1 11.94 -29.49 15.11
C TYR A 1 11.82 -30.57 16.16
N PHE A 2 10.62 -30.78 16.73
CA PHE A 2 10.08 -32.04 17.29
C PHE A 2 8.73 -31.89 18.05
N PHE A 3 8.03 -30.75 17.96
CA PHE A 3 6.75 -30.58 18.68
C PHE A 3 5.52 -30.19 17.84
N SER A 4 5.62 -30.02 16.51
CA SER A 4 4.47 -29.60 15.68
C SER A 4 3.73 -30.74 14.94
N ALA A 5 4.01 -32.01 15.25
CA ALA A 5 3.47 -33.15 14.48
C ALA A 5 2.22 -33.83 15.08
N PHE A 6 1.72 -33.40 16.26
CA PHE A 6 0.68 -34.16 16.97
C PHE A 6 -0.77 -33.63 16.82
N MET A 7 -0.98 -32.43 16.25
CA MET A 7 -2.34 -31.85 16.17
C MET A 7 -2.99 -31.85 14.76
N ALA A 8 -2.34 -32.47 13.76
CA ALA A 8 -2.82 -32.46 12.37
C ALA A 8 -3.73 -33.65 11.98
N SER A 9 -4.19 -34.48 12.93
CA SER A 9 -4.86 -35.76 12.60
C SER A 9 -6.36 -35.85 12.93
N LYS A 10 -7.08 -34.76 13.26
CA LYS A 10 -8.51 -34.87 13.61
C LYS A 10 -9.50 -33.84 13.06
N VAL A 11 -9.16 -33.08 12.01
CA VAL A 11 -10.13 -32.16 11.36
C VAL A 11 -10.25 -32.42 9.87
N LYS A 12 -10.45 -33.69 9.49
CA LYS A 12 -10.72 -34.09 8.10
C LYS A 12 -11.94 -35.00 8.01
N THR A 13 -13.05 -34.53 8.56
CA THR A 13 -14.39 -35.05 8.27
C THR A 13 -15.38 -33.91 8.46
N LEU A 14 -16.37 -33.80 7.57
CA LEU A 14 -17.46 -32.80 7.50
C LEU A 14 -17.15 -31.48 6.75
N ILE A 15 -17.37 -31.46 5.43
CA ILE A 15 -18.61 -30.97 4.80
C ILE A 15 -18.39 -30.85 3.29
N SER A 16 -19.18 -31.64 2.56
CA SER A 16 -19.39 -31.57 1.13
C SER A 16 -20.80 -31.02 0.86
N LYS A 17 -20.95 -30.40 -0.33
CA LYS A 17 -22.19 -30.01 -1.04
C LYS A 17 -22.91 -28.73 -0.56
N VAL A 18 -23.00 -27.74 -1.48
CA VAL A 18 -24.23 -27.19 -2.12
C VAL A 18 -23.90 -25.79 -2.75
N PRO A 19 -24.56 -25.38 -3.87
CA PRO A 19 -23.97 -24.52 -4.92
C PRO A 19 -24.49 -23.06 -5.00
N ARG A 20 -23.91 -22.31 -5.95
CA ARG A 20 -24.16 -20.90 -6.35
C ARG A 20 -25.58 -20.63 -6.89
N PRO A 21 -25.99 -19.36 -6.89
CA PRO A 21 -26.51 -18.65 -8.08
C PRO A 21 -25.80 -17.30 -8.27
N GLY A 22 -25.74 -16.61 -9.40
CA GLY A 22 -26.63 -16.56 -10.57
C GLY A 22 -26.93 -15.08 -10.84
N SER A 23 -26.45 -14.55 -11.98
CA SER A 23 -26.48 -13.16 -12.43
C SER A 23 -27.87 -12.59 -12.71
N PHE A 24 -28.08 -11.28 -12.49
CA PHE A 24 -29.04 -10.48 -13.27
C PHE A 24 -28.54 -9.04 -13.50
N ARG A 25 -28.74 -8.57 -14.75
CA ARG A 25 -28.30 -7.31 -15.35
C ARG A 25 -29.48 -6.77 -16.16
N LYS A 26 -29.81 -5.48 -16.04
CA LYS A 26 -30.47 -4.54 -17.00
C LYS A 26 -31.13 -3.41 -16.17
N LYS A 27 -31.03 -2.10 -16.43
CA LYS A 27 -31.21 -1.21 -17.62
C LYS A 27 -32.26 -0.17 -17.14
N LYS A 28 -31.94 1.11 -16.90
CA LYS A 28 -31.75 2.26 -17.81
C LYS A 28 -33.05 2.76 -18.48
N GLU A 29 -33.64 3.80 -17.89
CA GLU A 29 -34.59 4.82 -18.41
C GLU A 29 -34.18 6.11 -17.66
N ARG A 30 -33.79 7.27 -18.21
CA ARG A 30 -34.23 8.17 -19.30
C ARG A 30 -35.64 8.73 -19.13
N GLU A 31 -35.71 9.89 -18.50
CA GLU A 31 -36.73 10.92 -18.75
C GLU A 31 -36.05 12.27 -19.05
N LYS A 32 -36.68 12.99 -19.97
CA LYS A 32 -36.33 14.28 -20.60
C LYS A 32 -37.58 15.15 -20.43
N GLU A 33 -37.43 16.35 -19.88
CA GLU A 33 -38.24 17.56 -20.11
C GLU A 33 -37.25 18.73 -19.84
N GLY A 34 -37.02 19.77 -20.66
CA GLY A 34 -37.95 20.66 -21.38
C GLY A 34 -38.62 21.58 -20.35
N GLU A 35 -38.57 22.91 -20.33
CA GLU A 35 -38.32 23.95 -21.33
C GLU A 35 -38.28 25.31 -20.57
N GLU A 36 -37.78 26.37 -21.23
CA GLU A 36 -38.03 27.82 -20.96
C GLU A 36 -37.35 28.43 -19.69
N ASP A 37 -36.76 29.62 -19.71
CA ASP A 37 -37.11 30.83 -20.44
C ASP A 37 -35.91 31.79 -20.56
N ALA A 38 -35.93 32.64 -21.58
CA ALA A 38 -34.86 33.57 -21.92
C ALA A 38 -35.25 35.04 -21.66
N THR A 39 -34.21 35.87 -21.60
CA THR A 39 -34.18 37.33 -21.77
C THR A 39 -34.56 38.21 -20.58
N GLN A 40 -33.61 39.01 -20.11
CA GLN A 40 -33.56 40.44 -20.47
C GLN A 40 -32.21 41.06 -20.13
N GLU A 41 -31.67 41.77 -21.11
CA GLU A 41 -30.60 42.75 -20.99
C GLU A 41 -31.12 43.98 -20.25
N GLU A 42 -30.33 44.51 -19.32
CA GLU A 42 -30.34 45.94 -19.04
C GLU A 42 -28.93 46.41 -18.70
N ALA A 43 -28.63 47.60 -19.21
CA ALA A 43 -27.30 48.14 -19.39
C ALA A 43 -27.01 49.27 -18.39
N VAL A 44 -25.70 49.58 -18.30
CA VAL A 44 -25.11 50.86 -17.89
C VAL A 44 -25.11 51.17 -16.39
N GLU A 45 -23.93 51.10 -15.77
CA GLU A 45 -23.22 52.32 -15.32
C GLU A 45 -21.79 51.98 -14.85
N THR A 46 -20.82 52.74 -15.36
CA THR A 46 -19.42 52.77 -14.91
C THR A 46 -19.19 54.07 -14.14
N PRO A 47 -18.35 54.08 -13.10
CA PRO A 47 -17.63 55.28 -12.73
C PRO A 47 -16.15 55.18 -13.12
N GLN A 48 -15.72 56.11 -13.97
CA GLN A 48 -14.32 56.47 -14.17
C GLN A 48 -13.78 57.27 -12.97
N ARG A 49 -12.53 57.00 -12.56
CA ARG A 49 -11.45 57.96 -12.24
C ARG A 49 -10.21 57.18 -11.76
N SER A 50 -9.23 56.95 -12.63
CA SER A 50 -8.04 57.78 -12.88
C SER A 50 -6.99 57.75 -11.76
N ALA A 51 -5.99 56.89 -11.93
CA ALA A 51 -4.62 57.13 -11.46
C ALA A 51 -3.67 56.33 -12.36
N SER A 52 -3.30 56.94 -13.48
CA SER A 52 -2.36 56.40 -14.46
C SER A 52 -0.95 56.60 -13.93
N GLY A 53 -0.27 55.52 -13.57
CA GLY A 53 1.10 55.62 -13.06
C GLY A 53 1.76 54.33 -12.62
N LEU A 54 1.48 53.15 -13.21
CA LEU A 54 2.27 51.91 -12.98
C LEU A 54 1.81 50.74 -13.91
N LEU A 55 1.80 50.93 -15.23
CA LEU A 55 1.35 49.89 -16.19
C LEU A 55 2.29 49.69 -17.38
N ARG A 56 3.60 49.53 -17.11
CA ARG A 56 4.56 49.06 -18.15
C ARG A 56 5.38 47.83 -17.76
N SER A 57 5.19 47.24 -16.57
CA SER A 57 5.92 46.03 -16.15
C SER A 57 5.06 44.78 -15.92
N SER A 58 3.73 44.88 -15.97
CA SER A 58 2.81 43.76 -15.76
C SER A 58 2.29 43.11 -17.06
N SER A 59 2.38 43.79 -18.21
CA SER A 59 1.93 43.22 -19.49
C SER A 59 2.96 42.25 -20.10
N THR A 60 4.26 42.50 -19.88
CA THR A 60 5.34 41.66 -20.43
C THR A 60 5.42 40.30 -19.74
N LYS A 61 5.31 40.24 -18.41
CA LYS A 61 5.29 38.96 -17.66
C LYS A 61 4.05 38.12 -17.98
N LYS A 62 2.88 38.75 -18.12
CA LYS A 62 1.63 38.05 -18.45
C LYS A 62 1.63 37.55 -19.89
N GLN A 63 2.18 38.33 -20.84
CA GLN A 63 2.38 37.89 -22.23
C GLN A 63 3.44 36.80 -22.36
N GLU A 64 4.51 36.82 -21.56
CA GLU A 64 5.52 35.77 -21.56
C GLU A 64 5.00 34.46 -20.94
N GLN A 65 4.16 34.56 -19.89
CA GLN A 65 3.50 33.40 -19.30
C GLN A 65 2.46 32.79 -20.25
N LEU A 66 1.70 33.62 -20.98
CA LEU A 66 0.79 33.17 -22.03
C LEU A 66 1.55 32.52 -23.19
N ARG A 67 2.65 33.12 -23.65
CA ARG A 67 3.53 32.52 -24.69
C ARG A 67 4.20 31.23 -24.23
N ARG A 68 4.55 31.11 -22.95
CA ARG A 68 5.07 29.85 -22.38
C ARG A 68 3.97 28.79 -22.29
N GLN A 69 2.74 29.17 -21.96
CA GLN A 69 1.58 28.27 -21.97
C GLN A 69 1.21 27.86 -23.39
N GLU A 70 1.16 28.78 -24.34
CA GLU A 70 0.90 28.52 -25.77
C GLU A 70 2.03 27.71 -26.41
N ALA A 71 3.30 27.97 -26.08
CA ALA A 71 4.42 27.16 -26.53
C ALA A 71 4.43 25.77 -25.87
N ALA A 72 4.00 25.65 -24.61
CA ALA A 72 3.82 24.35 -23.95
C ALA A 72 2.63 23.57 -24.55
N MET A 73 1.53 24.25 -24.89
CA MET A 73 0.38 23.66 -25.59
C MET A 73 0.75 23.25 -27.01
N ALA A 74 1.46 24.09 -27.75
CA ALA A 74 1.95 23.77 -29.09
C ALA A 74 2.98 22.64 -29.07
N ARG A 75 3.90 22.58 -28.08
CA ARG A 75 4.81 21.44 -27.87
C ARG A 75 4.04 20.17 -27.50
N SER A 76 3.01 20.28 -26.66
CA SER A 76 2.11 19.18 -26.33
C SER A 76 1.35 18.69 -27.57
N ASP A 77 0.89 19.59 -28.44
CA ASP A 77 0.17 19.24 -29.66
C ASP A 77 1.09 18.64 -30.73
N THR A 78 2.33 19.11 -30.86
CA THR A 78 3.33 18.50 -31.77
C THR A 78 3.79 17.14 -31.25
N SER A 79 4.07 16.99 -29.95
CA SER A 79 4.37 15.69 -29.35
C SER A 79 3.17 14.73 -29.44
N ARG A 80 1.95 15.22 -29.23
CA ARG A 80 0.71 14.42 -29.36
C ARG A 80 0.42 14.06 -30.81
N LYS A 81 0.78 14.92 -31.77
CA LYS A 81 0.64 14.64 -33.21
C LYS A 81 1.67 13.61 -33.68
N VAL A 82 2.92 13.70 -33.23
CA VAL A 82 3.93 12.65 -33.44
C VAL A 82 3.52 11.35 -32.73
N GLU A 83 2.99 11.42 -31.52
CA GLU A 83 2.49 10.24 -30.78
C GLU A 83 1.28 9.61 -31.48
N LEU A 84 0.35 10.39 -32.03
CA LEU A 84 -0.81 9.91 -32.82
C LEU A 84 -0.40 9.37 -34.19
N GLU A 85 0.52 10.02 -34.90
CA GLU A 85 1.04 9.54 -36.19
C GLU A 85 1.87 8.26 -36.00
N CYS A 86 2.65 8.14 -34.91
CA CYS A 86 3.37 6.91 -34.56
C CYS A 86 2.44 5.79 -34.06
N LEU A 87 1.38 6.12 -33.31
CA LEU A 87 0.32 5.17 -32.96
C LEU A 87 -0.39 4.63 -34.21
N ALA A 88 -0.62 5.49 -35.21
CA ALA A 88 -1.18 5.08 -36.49
C ALA A 88 -0.21 4.18 -37.29
N VAL A 89 1.09 4.46 -37.27
CA VAL A 89 2.12 3.58 -37.86
C VAL A 89 2.17 2.23 -37.13
N LEU A 90 2.06 2.22 -35.80
CA LEU A 90 2.00 1.00 -34.99
C LEU A 90 0.72 0.19 -35.22
N GLU A 91 -0.43 0.84 -35.43
CA GLU A 91 -1.67 0.16 -35.82
C GLU A 91 -1.58 -0.39 -37.25
N SER A 92 -0.92 0.30 -38.18
CA SER A 92 -0.74 -0.17 -39.57
C SER A 92 0.20 -1.37 -39.70
N ALA A 93 1.19 -1.51 -38.80
CA ALA A 93 2.10 -2.66 -38.76
C ALA A 93 1.45 -3.94 -38.20
N ILE A 94 0.27 -3.83 -37.59
CA ILE A 94 -0.49 -4.96 -37.02
C ILE A 94 -1.39 -5.63 -38.09
N ASP A 95 -1.68 -4.95 -39.21
CA ASP A 95 -2.55 -5.49 -40.28
C ASP A 95 -1.79 -6.27 -41.37
N SER A 96 -0.45 -6.36 -41.30
CA SER A 96 0.37 -7.10 -42.29
C SER A 96 0.73 -8.53 -41.89
N ASP A 97 0.42 -8.98 -40.66
CA ASP A 97 0.63 -10.37 -40.24
C ASP A 97 -0.61 -11.22 -40.60
N GLY A 98 -0.78 -11.46 -41.90
CA GLY A 98 -1.69 -12.47 -42.46
C GLY A 98 -0.89 -13.56 -43.18
N ASP A 99 -0.96 -14.78 -42.65
CA ASP A 99 -0.67 -16.08 -43.28
C ASP A 99 0.46 -16.16 -44.33
N SER A 100 1.56 -16.82 -43.97
CA SER A 100 2.13 -17.90 -44.79
C SER A 100 3.13 -18.74 -44.00
N ASP A 101 2.79 -20.02 -43.86
CA ASP A 101 3.65 -21.14 -43.52
C ASP A 101 4.61 -21.48 -44.70
N ASP A 102 5.59 -22.34 -44.41
CA ASP A 102 6.53 -23.06 -45.30
C ASP A 102 8.00 -22.56 -45.41
N GLY A 103 8.91 -23.51 -45.13
CA GLY A 103 10.34 -23.32 -44.99
C GLY A 103 11.19 -23.50 -46.26
N ALA A 104 12.50 -23.30 -46.11
CA ALA A 104 13.58 -24.02 -46.79
C ALA A 104 14.96 -23.47 -46.37
N GLU A 105 15.96 -24.34 -46.52
CA GLU A 105 17.37 -24.25 -46.11
C GLU A 105 18.23 -23.22 -46.87
N GLY A 106 19.33 -22.81 -46.20
CA GLY A 106 20.69 -22.76 -46.77
C GLY A 106 21.09 -21.61 -47.69
N ASN A 107 22.01 -20.74 -47.26
CA ASN A 107 23.41 -20.72 -47.75
C ASN A 107 24.27 -19.61 -47.11
N GLU A 108 25.54 -19.93 -46.90
CA GLU A 108 26.62 -19.00 -46.57
C GLU A 108 27.05 -18.17 -47.80
N ALA A 109 27.46 -16.90 -47.60
CA ALA A 109 28.58 -16.27 -48.33
C ALA A 109 29.00 -14.90 -47.73
N HIS A 110 30.25 -14.86 -47.27
CA HIS A 110 31.28 -13.80 -47.33
C HIS A 110 30.92 -12.30 -47.51
N GLY A 111 31.29 -11.51 -46.47
CA GLY A 111 32.32 -10.46 -46.51
C GLY A 111 32.22 -9.27 -47.47
N ALA A 112 31.90 -8.09 -46.95
CA ALA A 112 32.43 -6.81 -47.42
C ALA A 112 32.42 -5.76 -46.29
N ASP A 113 33.51 -5.02 -46.22
CA ASP A 113 33.89 -3.96 -45.29
C ASP A 113 33.07 -2.67 -45.50
N GLY A 114 32.89 -1.85 -44.45
CA GLY A 114 32.49 -0.44 -44.59
C GLY A 114 31.29 0.05 -43.77
N GLY A 115 31.57 0.58 -42.57
CA GLY A 115 30.79 1.64 -41.92
C GLY A 115 29.62 1.20 -41.02
N SER A 116 29.77 1.39 -39.70
CA SER A 116 28.69 1.18 -38.73
C SER A 116 27.54 2.18 -38.95
N PRO A 117 26.26 1.76 -39.06
CA PRO A 117 25.11 2.66 -39.26
C PRO A 117 24.78 3.59 -38.07
N THR A 118 25.55 3.54 -36.98
CA THR A 118 25.26 4.23 -35.72
C THR A 118 25.55 5.74 -35.70
N GLN A 119 26.09 6.32 -36.77
CA GLN A 119 26.57 7.72 -36.78
C GLN A 119 25.69 8.74 -37.53
N GLN A 120 24.54 8.36 -38.09
CA GLN A 120 23.77 9.26 -38.97
C GLN A 120 22.55 9.98 -38.35
N TRP A 121 22.31 9.88 -37.03
CA TRP A 121 21.17 10.55 -36.38
C TRP A 121 21.55 11.78 -35.53
N GLU A 122 22.82 12.20 -35.54
CA GLU A 122 23.23 13.49 -34.96
C GLU A 122 22.94 14.62 -35.94
N SER A 123 21.71 15.11 -35.96
CA SER A 123 21.40 16.38 -36.62
C SER A 123 20.42 17.22 -35.79
N GLN A 124 21.00 18.30 -35.26
CA GLN A 124 20.39 19.52 -34.73
C GLN A 124 19.61 19.40 -33.41
N ARG A 125 20.33 19.74 -32.33
CA ARG A 125 19.83 19.85 -30.96
C ARG A 125 19.16 21.22 -30.74
N THR A 126 17.99 21.18 -30.11
CA THR A 126 17.50 22.28 -29.27
C THR A 126 17.42 21.81 -27.82
N GLU A 127 17.98 22.60 -26.91
CA GLU A 127 18.01 22.34 -25.47
C GLU A 127 16.56 22.20 -24.94
N GLY A 128 16.18 21.02 -24.46
CA GLY A 128 14.87 20.76 -23.84
C GLY A 128 13.86 19.93 -24.65
N GLU A 129 14.22 19.34 -25.78
CA GLU A 129 13.36 18.36 -26.46
C GLU A 129 13.58 16.94 -25.91
N ARG A 130 12.53 16.40 -25.28
CA ARG A 130 12.45 15.03 -24.78
C ARG A 130 12.55 14.06 -25.94
N ARG A 131 13.62 13.23 -26.01
CA ARG A 131 13.68 12.19 -27.05
C ARG A 131 12.70 11.08 -26.70
N VAL A 132 12.02 10.60 -27.73
CA VAL A 132 11.10 9.47 -27.62
C VAL A 132 11.69 8.32 -28.42
N PHE A 133 12.09 7.25 -27.72
CA PHE A 133 12.52 6.00 -28.33
C PHE A 133 11.31 5.09 -28.47
N PHE A 134 11.12 4.52 -29.66
CA PHE A 134 10.10 3.50 -29.89
C PHE A 134 10.78 2.14 -29.98
N VAL A 135 10.30 1.19 -29.18
CA VAL A 135 10.79 -0.18 -29.13
C VAL A 135 9.66 -1.12 -29.55
N TRP A 136 9.95 -2.04 -30.47
CA TRP A 136 9.02 -3.08 -30.89
C TRP A 136 9.76 -4.40 -31.14
N LYS A 137 9.01 -5.51 -31.15
CA LYS A 137 9.58 -6.84 -31.39
C LYS A 137 10.16 -6.93 -32.81
N GLY A 138 11.41 -7.40 -32.92
CA GLY A 138 12.13 -7.46 -34.20
C GLY A 138 12.66 -6.13 -34.72
N GLY A 139 12.48 -5.03 -33.97
CA GLY A 139 13.03 -3.72 -34.32
C GLY A 139 14.56 -3.64 -34.15
N PRO A 140 15.21 -2.63 -34.76
CA PRO A 140 16.66 -2.47 -34.73
C PRO A 140 17.20 -1.98 -33.37
N LEU A 141 16.34 -1.42 -32.51
CA LEU A 141 16.69 -0.92 -31.18
C LEU A 141 16.03 -1.81 -30.11
N THR A 142 16.84 -2.47 -29.29
CA THR A 142 16.37 -3.24 -28.13
C THR A 142 15.92 -2.31 -27.01
N LEU A 143 15.15 -2.84 -26.05
CA LEU A 143 14.73 -2.08 -24.88
C LEU A 143 15.94 -1.63 -24.05
N GLU A 144 16.88 -2.53 -23.81
CA GLU A 144 18.13 -2.26 -23.11
C GLU A 144 18.94 -1.20 -23.84
N GLY A 145 19.10 -1.34 -25.16
CA GLY A 145 19.81 -0.37 -25.99
C GLY A 145 19.17 1.02 -25.92
N ALA A 146 17.84 1.11 -25.94
CA ALA A 146 17.12 2.38 -25.77
C ALA A 146 17.39 3.02 -24.40
N VAL A 147 17.38 2.24 -23.33
CA VAL A 147 17.70 2.73 -21.97
C VAL A 147 19.18 3.16 -21.86
N ASP A 148 20.08 2.42 -22.48
CA ASP A 148 21.53 2.69 -22.46
C ASP A 148 21.88 4.01 -23.15
N VAL A 149 21.27 4.32 -24.29
CA VAL A 149 21.50 5.58 -25.02
C VAL A 149 20.66 6.76 -24.51
N SER A 150 19.65 6.50 -23.68
CA SER A 150 18.81 7.54 -23.09
C SER A 150 19.60 8.43 -22.13
N VAL A 151 19.15 9.67 -21.98
CA VAL A 151 19.61 10.62 -20.94
C VAL A 151 18.42 11.08 -20.09
N ASP A 152 18.70 11.76 -19.00
CA ASP A 152 17.66 12.29 -18.11
C ASP A 152 16.63 13.11 -18.90
N GLY A 153 15.35 12.79 -18.67
CA GLY A 153 14.22 13.39 -19.35
C GLY A 153 13.64 12.54 -20.49
N ASP A 154 14.38 11.59 -21.08
CA ASP A 154 13.91 10.82 -22.24
C ASP A 154 12.69 9.92 -21.92
N LYS A 155 11.96 9.55 -22.98
CA LYS A 155 10.81 8.63 -22.94
C LYS A 155 11.12 7.41 -23.81
N VAL A 156 10.88 6.22 -23.29
CA VAL A 156 10.95 4.96 -24.04
C VAL A 156 9.54 4.38 -24.09
N VAL A 157 8.99 4.28 -25.29
CA VAL A 157 7.66 3.77 -25.57
C VAL A 157 7.78 2.36 -26.12
N ILE A 158 7.24 1.39 -25.38
CA ILE A 158 7.26 -0.02 -25.77
C ILE A 158 5.97 -0.37 -26.49
N SER A 159 6.10 -0.91 -27.70
CA SER A 159 4.98 -1.39 -28.50
C SER A 159 4.41 -2.68 -27.91
N PRO A 160 3.10 -2.93 -28.03
CA PRO A 160 2.48 -4.15 -27.54
C PRO A 160 3.21 -5.41 -28.01
N GLY A 161 3.40 -6.36 -27.10
CA GLY A 161 4.17 -7.57 -27.38
C GLY A 161 4.74 -8.20 -26.11
N THR A 162 5.23 -9.42 -26.27
CA THR A 162 6.00 -10.14 -25.24
C THR A 162 7.48 -10.05 -25.58
N TYR A 163 8.26 -9.57 -24.63
CA TYR A 163 9.70 -9.40 -24.72
C TYR A 163 10.35 -10.32 -23.68
N GLU A 164 11.20 -11.22 -24.15
CA GLU A 164 11.87 -12.24 -23.34
C GLU A 164 13.31 -11.84 -23.07
N ASP A 165 13.89 -12.45 -22.03
CA ASP A 165 15.26 -12.21 -21.56
C ASP A 165 15.61 -10.73 -21.29
N ILE A 166 14.60 -9.97 -20.85
CA ILE A 166 14.73 -8.52 -20.60
C ILE A 166 15.50 -8.25 -19.31
N TYR A 167 16.59 -7.49 -19.40
CA TYR A 167 17.39 -7.08 -18.25
C TYR A 167 17.73 -5.59 -18.30
N VAL A 168 16.81 -4.76 -17.78
CA VAL A 168 17.00 -3.31 -17.73
C VAL A 168 17.72 -2.91 -16.46
N VAL A 169 18.83 -2.18 -16.57
CA VAL A 169 19.52 -1.53 -15.46
C VAL A 169 19.53 -0.02 -15.69
N CYS A 170 18.92 0.75 -14.80
CA CYS A 170 18.76 2.18 -14.99
C CYS A 170 19.19 3.00 -13.76
N ASN A 171 20.04 3.99 -13.99
CA ASN A 171 20.43 5.02 -13.00
C ASN A 171 19.95 6.42 -13.37
N LYS A 172 19.10 6.55 -14.40
CA LYS A 172 18.71 7.80 -15.06
C LYS A 172 17.26 8.18 -14.75
N SER A 173 16.91 9.43 -15.00
CA SER A 173 15.55 9.97 -14.83
C SER A 173 14.75 9.89 -16.13
N ILE A 174 14.44 8.66 -16.57
CA ILE A 174 13.70 8.39 -17.82
C ILE A 174 12.28 7.87 -17.54
N GLU A 175 11.42 7.89 -18.55
CA GLU A 175 10.10 7.25 -18.49
C GLU A 175 10.04 6.05 -19.41
N LEU A 176 9.61 4.91 -18.86
CA LEU A 176 9.28 3.71 -19.59
C LEU A 176 7.78 3.49 -19.51
N CYS A 177 7.12 3.48 -20.66
CA CYS A 177 5.67 3.34 -20.75
C CYS A 177 5.26 2.51 -21.96
N THR A 178 4.00 2.10 -22.00
CA THR A 178 3.44 1.33 -23.12
C THR A 178 2.85 2.25 -24.19
N GLY A 179 3.02 1.87 -25.46
CA GLY A 179 2.52 2.61 -26.62
C GLY A 179 1.07 2.28 -27.00
N GLY A 180 0.21 1.85 -26.07
CA GLY A 180 -1.18 1.54 -26.40
C GLY A 180 -1.94 0.72 -25.35
N LYS A 181 -3.21 0.40 -25.65
CA LYS A 181 -4.10 -0.37 -24.74
C LYS A 181 -3.78 -1.87 -24.69
N LYS A 182 -3.05 -2.38 -25.69
CA LYS A 182 -2.66 -3.80 -25.78
C LYS A 182 -1.47 -4.08 -24.85
N LYS A 183 -1.40 -5.29 -24.29
CA LYS A 183 -0.46 -5.63 -23.23
C LYS A 183 0.99 -5.66 -23.72
N VAL A 184 1.87 -4.95 -23.01
CA VAL A 184 3.33 -5.15 -23.06
C VAL A 184 3.72 -6.06 -21.91
N ALA A 185 4.44 -7.14 -22.20
CA ALA A 185 4.93 -8.09 -21.20
C ALA A 185 6.45 -8.21 -21.28
N LEU A 186 7.14 -7.69 -20.28
CA LEU A 186 8.59 -7.87 -20.12
C LEU A 186 8.83 -9.11 -19.26
N GLN A 187 9.71 -10.00 -19.69
CA GLN A 187 9.94 -11.28 -19.03
C GLN A 187 11.44 -11.55 -18.82
N ASN A 188 11.79 -12.12 -17.66
CA ASN A 188 13.11 -12.67 -17.40
C ASN A 188 13.01 -13.85 -16.41
N HIS A 189 13.95 -14.79 -16.50
CA HIS A 189 14.06 -15.94 -15.61
C HIS A 189 15.39 -15.99 -14.82
N ASN A 190 16.43 -15.29 -15.27
CA ASN A 190 17.78 -15.34 -14.66
C ASN A 190 18.12 -14.11 -13.83
N HIS A 191 17.62 -12.93 -14.20
CA HIS A 191 17.91 -11.66 -13.52
C HIS A 191 16.61 -10.90 -13.21
N PRO A 192 16.65 -9.89 -12.30
CA PRO A 192 15.51 -9.00 -12.16
C PRO A 192 15.16 -8.34 -13.49
N VAL A 193 13.88 -8.30 -13.87
CA VAL A 193 13.47 -7.74 -15.17
C VAL A 193 13.87 -6.27 -15.28
N ILE A 194 13.68 -5.52 -14.19
CA ILE A 194 14.08 -4.12 -14.08
C ILE A 194 14.84 -3.89 -12.77
N THR A 195 16.05 -3.36 -12.88
CA THR A 195 16.89 -2.92 -11.76
C THR A 195 17.08 -1.42 -11.84
N ILE A 196 16.71 -0.71 -10.77
CA ILE A 196 16.84 0.74 -10.65
C ILE A 196 17.91 1.05 -9.60
N THR A 197 19.01 1.65 -10.03
CA THR A 197 20.17 1.94 -9.16
C THR A 197 20.26 3.43 -8.79
N GLY A 198 19.49 4.30 -9.46
CA GLY A 198 19.51 5.75 -9.25
C GLY A 198 18.44 6.47 -10.05
N GLY A 199 18.48 7.81 -10.04
CA GLY A 199 17.58 8.65 -10.84
C GLY A 199 16.11 8.62 -10.39
N ARG A 200 15.24 9.16 -11.24
CA ARG A 200 13.78 9.21 -11.04
C ARG A 200 13.03 8.46 -12.14
N MET A 201 13.44 7.21 -12.40
CA MET A 201 12.83 6.38 -13.44
C MET A 201 11.32 6.23 -13.19
N LYS A 202 10.51 6.43 -14.22
CA LYS A 202 9.06 6.18 -14.18
C LYS A 202 8.75 4.92 -14.96
N LEU A 203 8.04 3.98 -14.33
CA LEU A 203 7.45 2.81 -14.95
C LEU A 203 5.93 2.99 -14.90
N ASP A 204 5.28 3.01 -16.06
CA ASP A 204 3.83 3.20 -16.14
C ASP A 204 3.16 2.20 -17.09
N GLY A 205 2.18 1.44 -16.56
CA GLY A 205 1.30 0.60 -17.37
C GLY A 205 1.93 -0.68 -17.94
N ILE A 206 3.04 -1.15 -17.37
CA ILE A 206 3.82 -2.29 -17.89
C ILE A 206 3.46 -3.59 -17.17
N ASN A 207 3.36 -4.72 -17.89
CA ASN A 207 3.38 -6.04 -17.25
C ASN A 207 4.82 -6.52 -17.12
N ILE A 208 5.26 -6.80 -15.89
CA ILE A 208 6.64 -7.18 -15.57
C ILE A 208 6.62 -8.56 -14.93
N ASN A 209 7.16 -9.56 -15.62
CA ASN A 209 7.03 -10.95 -15.24
C ASN A 209 8.40 -11.60 -14.97
N TYR A 210 8.62 -12.05 -13.74
CA TYR A 210 9.80 -12.85 -13.40
C TYR A 210 9.39 -14.32 -13.20
N THR A 211 10.03 -15.23 -13.94
CA THR A 211 9.70 -16.67 -13.95
C THR A 211 10.77 -17.56 -13.31
N GLY A 212 11.85 -16.96 -12.80
CA GLY A 212 12.93 -17.66 -12.10
C GLY A 212 12.63 -17.94 -10.63
N ARG A 213 13.70 -18.24 -9.87
CA ARG A 213 13.63 -18.60 -8.44
C ARG A 213 14.38 -17.65 -7.51
N GLU A 214 15.52 -17.11 -7.94
CA GLU A 214 16.45 -16.40 -7.05
C GLU A 214 16.12 -14.91 -6.87
N HIS A 215 15.60 -14.26 -7.91
CA HIS A 215 15.34 -12.82 -7.93
C HIS A 215 13.84 -12.51 -7.91
N GLY A 216 13.45 -11.39 -8.51
CA GLY A 216 12.08 -10.93 -8.62
C GLY A 216 11.89 -10.01 -9.82
N SER A 217 10.71 -9.39 -9.94
CA SER A 217 10.38 -8.60 -11.13
C SER A 217 11.08 -7.24 -11.13
N VAL A 218 11.08 -6.53 -10.00
CA VAL A 218 11.68 -5.18 -9.89
C VAL A 218 12.58 -5.08 -8.67
N LEU A 219 13.79 -4.55 -8.87
CA LEU A 219 14.78 -4.32 -7.82
C LEU A 219 15.17 -2.84 -7.78
N CYS A 220 14.86 -2.16 -6.67
CA CYS A 220 15.25 -0.77 -6.41
C CYS A 220 16.42 -0.74 -5.43
N LYS A 221 17.62 -0.42 -5.92
CA LYS A 221 18.85 -0.27 -5.14
C LYS A 221 19.18 1.16 -4.75
N GLY A 222 18.52 2.13 -5.39
CA GLY A 222 18.70 3.55 -5.13
C GLY A 222 17.69 4.38 -5.91
N GLY A 223 17.84 5.70 -5.85
CA GLY A 223 16.96 6.62 -6.58
C GLY A 223 15.55 6.71 -6.01
N TRP A 224 14.71 7.46 -6.72
CA TRP A 224 13.33 7.78 -6.34
C TRP A 224 12.39 7.33 -7.48
N PRO A 225 12.33 6.03 -7.78
CA PRO A 225 11.55 5.55 -8.91
C PRO A 225 10.05 5.68 -8.64
N GLN A 226 9.29 5.85 -9.71
CA GLN A 226 7.84 5.82 -9.67
C GLN A 226 7.38 4.57 -10.42
N ILE A 227 6.74 3.65 -9.72
CA ILE A 227 6.23 2.40 -10.27
C ILE A 227 4.71 2.49 -10.17
N ARG A 228 4.04 2.70 -11.31
CA ARG A 228 2.63 3.08 -11.34
C ARG A 228 1.85 2.24 -12.34
N ASN A 229 0.63 1.88 -11.99
CA ASN A 229 -0.30 1.17 -12.88
C ASN A 229 0.29 -0.11 -13.52
N CYS A 230 1.32 -0.70 -12.92
CA CYS A 230 1.98 -1.89 -13.44
C CYS A 230 1.31 -3.16 -12.91
N ASN A 231 1.44 -4.23 -13.69
CA ASN A 231 1.09 -5.58 -13.26
C ASN A 231 2.37 -6.39 -13.09
N ILE A 232 2.75 -6.62 -11.84
CA ILE A 232 4.03 -7.21 -11.47
C ILE A 232 3.76 -8.64 -11.02
N ASN A 233 4.19 -9.61 -11.83
CA ASN A 233 4.04 -11.03 -11.51
C ASN A 233 5.41 -11.65 -11.30
N SER A 234 5.61 -12.36 -10.20
CA SER A 234 6.86 -13.04 -9.89
C SER A 234 6.62 -14.45 -9.40
N THR A 235 7.57 -15.34 -9.69
CA THR A 235 7.67 -16.67 -9.06
C THR A 235 8.93 -16.83 -8.22
N GLY A 236 9.69 -15.75 -8.02
CA GLY A 236 10.95 -15.76 -7.30
C GLY A 236 10.84 -15.31 -5.85
N ALA A 237 11.94 -14.82 -5.30
CA ALA A 237 12.05 -14.36 -3.92
C ALA A 237 11.13 -13.16 -3.60
N TYR A 238 10.98 -12.21 -4.53
CA TYR A 238 10.17 -10.99 -4.38
C TYR A 238 9.43 -10.60 -5.66
N GLY A 239 8.36 -9.80 -5.54
CA GLY A 239 7.77 -9.07 -6.67
C GLY A 239 8.53 -7.75 -6.89
N VAL A 240 8.61 -6.93 -5.83
CA VAL A 240 9.40 -5.70 -5.78
C VAL A 240 10.31 -5.73 -4.56
N GLN A 241 11.61 -5.53 -4.74
CA GLN A 241 12.58 -5.35 -3.66
C GLN A 241 13.05 -3.90 -3.61
N VAL A 242 13.14 -3.33 -2.41
CA VAL A 242 13.62 -1.98 -2.14
C VAL A 242 14.75 -2.07 -1.12
N GLU A 243 15.93 -1.60 -1.51
CA GLU A 243 17.14 -1.64 -0.69
C GLU A 243 18.02 -0.42 -0.99
N GLY A 244 19.18 -0.34 -0.33
CA GLY A 244 20.21 0.68 -0.61
C GLY A 244 19.75 2.13 -0.40
N GLY A 245 18.75 2.36 0.48
CA GLY A 245 18.21 3.69 0.74
C GLY A 245 17.33 4.25 -0.39
N ALA A 246 16.89 3.41 -1.33
CA ALA A 246 15.93 3.80 -2.35
C ALA A 246 14.63 4.38 -1.73
N LYS A 247 13.96 5.25 -2.50
CA LYS A 247 12.73 5.95 -2.09
C LYS A 247 11.63 5.81 -3.15
N PRO A 248 11.17 4.59 -3.45
CA PRO A 248 10.17 4.41 -4.48
C PRO A 248 8.81 5.01 -4.10
N TYR A 249 8.08 5.44 -5.12
CA TYR A 249 6.63 5.55 -5.07
C TYR A 249 6.02 4.38 -5.83
N ILE A 250 5.43 3.44 -5.09
CA ILE A 250 4.76 2.25 -5.62
C ILE A 250 3.26 2.49 -5.52
N PHE A 251 2.60 2.78 -6.64
CA PHE A 251 1.23 3.25 -6.65
C PHE A 251 0.32 2.56 -7.67
N LYS A 252 -0.88 2.15 -7.24
CA LYS A 252 -1.90 1.54 -8.12
C LYS A 252 -1.39 0.34 -8.93
N ASN A 253 -0.51 -0.47 -8.34
CA ASN A 253 -0.01 -1.68 -8.98
C ASN A 253 -0.81 -2.91 -8.53
N SER A 254 -0.87 -3.90 -9.42
CA SER A 254 -1.26 -5.27 -9.09
C SER A 254 0.02 -6.10 -8.95
N ILE A 255 0.34 -6.55 -7.74
CA ILE A 255 1.58 -7.27 -7.43
C ILE A 255 1.22 -8.67 -6.97
N THR A 256 1.64 -9.67 -7.73
CA THR A 256 1.40 -11.09 -7.42
C THR A 256 2.70 -11.87 -7.37
N ASN A 257 3.02 -12.46 -6.21
CA ASN A 257 4.11 -13.43 -6.09
C ASN A 257 3.66 -14.70 -5.36
N ARG A 258 3.26 -15.73 -6.12
CA ARG A 258 2.70 -16.98 -5.57
C ARG A 258 3.74 -17.96 -5.01
N LYS A 259 5.03 -17.60 -4.96
CA LYS A 259 6.09 -18.45 -4.40
C LYS A 259 7.01 -17.74 -3.41
N GLY A 260 6.94 -16.42 -3.34
CA GLY A 260 7.78 -15.60 -2.47
C GLY A 260 7.00 -14.44 -1.86
N ARG A 261 7.72 -13.35 -1.59
CA ARG A 261 7.17 -12.13 -1.01
C ARG A 261 6.66 -11.17 -2.09
N GLY A 262 5.68 -10.34 -1.76
CA GLY A 262 5.15 -9.32 -2.68
C GLY A 262 6.11 -8.15 -2.82
N ILE A 263 6.08 -7.25 -1.85
CA ILE A 263 6.98 -6.10 -1.71
C ILE A 263 7.88 -6.34 -0.51
N VAL A 264 9.19 -6.14 -0.70
CA VAL A 264 10.19 -6.25 0.35
C VAL A 264 10.93 -4.92 0.45
N VAL A 265 10.99 -4.36 1.65
CA VAL A 265 11.73 -3.12 1.95
C VAL A 265 12.75 -3.43 3.03
N SER A 266 14.03 -3.27 2.70
CA SER A 266 15.13 -3.55 3.60
C SER A 266 16.01 -2.32 3.76
N LYS A 267 16.00 -1.70 4.95
CA LYS A 267 16.77 -0.48 5.26
C LYS A 267 16.53 0.65 4.24
N ALA A 268 15.27 0.85 3.86
CA ALA A 268 14.84 1.82 2.86
C ALA A 268 13.54 2.50 3.28
N CYS A 269 13.11 3.51 2.53
CA CYS A 269 11.89 4.27 2.80
C CYS A 269 11.12 4.50 1.50
N GLY A 270 10.01 5.23 1.52
CA GLY A 270 9.19 5.46 0.34
C GLY A 270 7.70 5.36 0.64
N LEU A 271 6.89 5.43 -0.40
CA LEU A 271 5.44 5.39 -0.29
C LEU A 271 4.89 4.24 -1.12
N ILE A 272 4.21 3.32 -0.44
CA ILE A 272 3.49 2.19 -1.01
C ILE A 272 2.01 2.51 -0.85
N ASP A 273 1.34 2.95 -1.92
CA ASP A 273 -0.03 3.47 -1.85
C ASP A 273 -0.97 2.79 -2.84
N SER A 274 -2.16 2.41 -2.40
CA SER A 274 -3.25 1.99 -3.28
C SER A 274 -2.91 0.79 -4.18
N ASN A 275 -2.07 -0.13 -3.70
CA ASN A 275 -1.71 -1.35 -4.43
C ASN A 275 -2.58 -2.53 -4.02
N GLU A 276 -2.75 -3.48 -4.93
CA GLU A 276 -3.24 -4.82 -4.62
C GLU A 276 -2.06 -5.78 -4.58
N VAL A 277 -1.87 -6.45 -3.43
CA VAL A 277 -0.73 -7.34 -3.20
C VAL A 277 -1.21 -8.72 -2.79
N ILE A 278 -0.77 -9.71 -3.55
CA ILE A 278 -1.05 -11.13 -3.32
C ILE A 278 0.28 -11.87 -3.30
N ALA A 279 0.61 -12.50 -2.18
CA ALA A 279 1.87 -13.24 -2.04
C ALA A 279 1.64 -14.62 -1.42
N ASP A 280 2.59 -15.55 -1.58
CA ASP A 280 2.56 -16.79 -0.79
C ASP A 280 3.15 -16.59 0.60
N ARG A 281 4.28 -15.87 0.69
CA ARG A 281 4.89 -15.44 1.96
C ARG A 281 4.28 -14.10 2.39
N ALA A 282 5.07 -13.17 2.90
CA ALA A 282 4.57 -11.84 3.22
C ALA A 282 4.16 -11.06 1.96
N GLY A 283 3.02 -10.38 2.02
CA GLY A 283 2.60 -9.43 1.00
C GLY A 283 3.49 -8.19 1.03
N VAL A 284 3.67 -7.60 2.21
CA VAL A 284 4.63 -6.54 2.48
C VAL A 284 5.55 -6.98 3.61
N TYR A 285 6.86 -6.98 3.36
CA TYR A 285 7.89 -7.38 4.32
C TYR A 285 8.87 -6.24 4.55
N ILE A 286 8.99 -5.79 5.79
CA ILE A 286 9.85 -4.68 6.19
C ILE A 286 10.90 -5.19 7.17
N SER A 287 12.18 -4.91 6.87
CA SER A 287 13.28 -5.26 7.77
C SER A 287 14.35 -4.18 7.87
N GLY A 288 14.87 -4.00 9.09
CA GLY A 288 15.88 -2.99 9.38
C GLY A 288 15.29 -1.58 9.48
N PRO A 289 15.88 -0.72 10.34
CA PRO A 289 15.47 0.68 10.41
C PRO A 289 15.77 1.39 9.09
N ALA A 290 14.94 2.36 8.72
CA ALA A 290 15.29 3.31 7.68
C ALA A 290 16.56 4.09 8.10
N PRO A 291 17.38 4.57 7.14
CA PRO A 291 18.58 5.35 7.46
C PRO A 291 18.24 6.55 8.38
N ALA A 292 19.04 6.77 9.42
CA ALA A 292 18.76 7.72 10.50
C ALA A 292 18.49 9.17 10.04
N ASP A 293 19.10 9.58 8.91
CA ASP A 293 18.92 10.90 8.30
C ASP A 293 17.50 11.13 7.74
N LEU A 294 16.68 10.08 7.72
CA LEU A 294 15.34 10.03 7.15
C LEU A 294 14.29 9.61 8.16
N ILE A 295 14.63 9.49 9.44
CA ILE A 295 13.65 9.24 10.50
C ILE A 295 13.05 10.62 10.86
N PRO A 296 11.73 10.83 10.81
CA PRO A 296 11.16 12.00 11.45
C PRO A 296 11.47 11.85 12.94
N GLN A 297 12.18 12.82 13.53
CA GLN A 297 12.37 12.92 14.99
C GLN A 297 11.11 12.40 15.67
N ALA A 298 11.26 11.30 16.44
CA ALA A 298 10.17 10.51 16.98
C ALA A 298 9.03 11.44 17.39
N ARG A 299 7.84 11.28 16.81
CA ARG A 299 6.68 11.98 17.34
C ARG A 299 6.65 11.56 18.82
N PRO A 300 6.72 12.51 19.78
CA PRO A 300 6.88 12.16 21.18
C PRO A 300 5.82 11.13 21.51
N ALA A 301 6.22 10.05 22.20
CA ALA A 301 5.27 9.12 22.77
C ALA A 301 4.18 9.96 23.43
N SER A 302 2.92 9.75 23.04
CA SER A 302 1.84 10.46 23.72
C SER A 302 2.06 10.22 25.21
N PRO A 303 2.17 11.29 26.03
CA PRO A 303 2.40 11.09 27.45
C PRO A 303 1.31 10.16 27.98
N ALA A 304 1.67 9.27 28.90
CA ALA A 304 0.69 8.49 29.65
C ALA A 304 -0.43 9.43 30.11
N PRO A 305 -1.72 9.04 29.99
CA PRO A 305 -2.82 9.91 30.37
C PRO A 305 -2.58 10.38 31.80
N ALA A 306 -2.46 11.70 31.97
CA ALA A 306 -2.35 12.30 33.29
C ALA A 306 -3.65 11.99 34.07
N PRO A 307 -3.57 11.74 35.39
CA PRO A 307 -4.77 11.52 36.20
C PRO A 307 -5.69 12.74 36.08
N ALA A 308 -6.94 12.50 35.71
CA ALA A 308 -7.94 13.54 35.55
C ALA A 308 -8.13 14.31 36.88
N PRO A 309 -8.20 15.66 36.86
CA PRO A 309 -8.65 16.40 38.03
C PRO A 309 -10.14 16.12 38.30
N ALA A 310 -10.50 16.12 39.59
CA ALA A 310 -11.82 15.77 40.13
C ALA A 310 -12.98 16.62 39.53
N PRO A 311 -14.23 16.10 39.53
CA PRO A 311 -15.34 16.76 38.85
C PRO A 311 -15.85 17.94 39.67
N GLU A 312 -15.86 19.13 39.08
CA GLU A 312 -16.65 20.27 39.58
C GLU A 312 -18.01 20.31 38.86
N GLU A 313 -19.04 20.60 39.65
CA GLU A 313 -20.45 20.35 39.41
C GLU A 313 -21.03 21.05 38.18
N ALA A 314 -21.92 20.32 37.49
CA ALA A 314 -22.68 20.78 36.34
C ALA A 314 -23.86 21.69 36.75
N SER A 315 -24.17 22.67 35.91
CA SER A 315 -25.52 23.23 35.68
C SER A 315 -25.55 24.02 34.35
N PRO A 316 -26.71 24.16 33.68
CA PRO A 316 -26.83 23.84 32.25
C PRO A 316 -27.31 24.99 31.33
N GLU A 317 -27.43 24.64 30.04
CA GLU A 317 -28.10 25.35 28.91
C GLU A 317 -27.21 26.37 28.17
N GLU A 318 -27.13 26.47 26.83
CA GLU A 318 -28.11 26.24 25.76
C GLU A 318 -27.47 25.91 24.39
N SER A 319 -28.28 25.25 23.54
CA SER A 319 -28.44 25.49 22.10
C SER A 319 -27.28 25.25 21.12
N SER A 320 -27.34 24.06 20.53
CA SER A 320 -27.02 23.66 19.15
C SER A 320 -26.73 24.76 18.12
N THR A 321 -25.54 24.69 17.51
CA THR A 321 -25.36 24.87 16.06
C THR A 321 -24.29 23.90 15.57
N GLU A 322 -24.71 22.88 14.81
CA GLU A 322 -23.83 22.05 14.01
C GLU A 322 -23.20 22.88 12.88
N PRO A 323 -21.90 22.76 12.59
CA PRO A 323 -21.40 23.08 11.27
C PRO A 323 -21.62 21.87 10.36
N SER A 324 -22.57 22.07 9.46
CA SER A 324 -22.90 21.23 8.31
C SER A 324 -21.66 20.69 7.58
N SER A 325 -21.75 19.40 7.28
CA SER A 325 -21.01 18.68 6.26
C SER A 325 -20.99 19.42 4.91
N SER A 326 -19.81 19.56 4.30
CA SER A 326 -19.59 19.41 2.85
C SER A 326 -18.13 19.72 2.49
N THR A 327 -17.31 18.68 2.38
CA THR A 327 -16.45 18.37 1.22
C THR A 327 -15.56 17.18 1.59
N ALA A 328 -16.19 16.03 1.80
CA ALA A 328 -15.55 14.75 1.56
C ALA A 328 -16.05 14.30 0.18
N ASP A 329 -15.25 14.53 -0.86
CA ASP A 329 -15.04 13.54 -1.93
C ASP A 329 -14.11 14.07 -3.01
N SER A 330 -12.91 13.51 -3.04
CA SER A 330 -12.10 13.31 -4.24
C SER A 330 -11.04 12.26 -3.91
N PRO A 331 -11.30 10.95 -4.09
CA PRO A 331 -10.35 9.88 -3.75
C PRO A 331 -9.25 9.72 -4.82
N SER A 332 -8.72 10.82 -5.38
CA SER A 332 -7.87 10.75 -6.58
C SER A 332 -6.67 11.69 -6.58
N ALA A 333 -6.41 12.45 -5.52
CA ALA A 333 -5.23 13.30 -5.45
C ALA A 333 -3.99 12.44 -5.15
N GLU A 334 -3.19 12.20 -6.19
CA GLU A 334 -1.85 11.65 -6.06
C GLU A 334 -1.04 12.51 -5.08
N ARG A 335 -0.56 11.93 -3.98
CA ARG A 335 0.19 12.68 -2.98
C ARG A 335 1.59 12.97 -3.52
N SER A 336 2.03 14.23 -3.46
CA SER A 336 3.38 14.63 -3.91
C SER A 336 4.46 13.91 -3.10
N HIS A 337 5.39 13.23 -3.79
CA HIS A 337 6.48 12.45 -3.16
C HIS A 337 7.51 13.31 -2.42
N GLU A 338 7.49 14.63 -2.64
CA GLU A 338 8.37 15.61 -1.98
C GLU A 338 7.86 15.89 -0.56
N GLY A 339 8.16 14.99 0.37
CA GLY A 339 7.75 15.12 1.77
C GLY A 339 7.72 13.83 2.57
N ILE A 340 7.95 12.68 1.94
CA ILE A 340 7.97 11.37 2.60
C ILE A 340 9.21 11.31 3.51
N LYS A 341 8.98 11.40 4.83
CA LYS A 341 10.03 11.36 5.87
C LYS A 341 10.21 9.95 6.45
N GLY A 342 9.88 8.89 5.73
CA GLY A 342 9.92 7.53 6.29
C GLY A 342 9.28 6.52 5.34
N LEU A 343 9.01 5.31 5.82
CA LEU A 343 8.20 4.37 5.08
C LEU A 343 6.72 4.61 5.39
N GLU A 344 5.93 4.86 4.35
CA GLU A 344 4.47 4.97 4.42
C GLU A 344 3.83 3.85 3.58
N VAL A 345 2.97 3.05 4.19
CA VAL A 345 2.19 1.98 3.54
C VAL A 345 0.72 2.34 3.71
N LEU A 346 0.11 2.90 2.67
CA LEU A 346 -1.20 3.53 2.73
C LEU A 346 -2.21 2.86 1.80
N ARG A 347 -3.45 2.62 2.27
CA ARG A 347 -4.58 2.24 1.40
C ARG A 347 -4.34 1.02 0.51
N ASN A 348 -3.48 0.09 0.93
CA ASN A 348 -3.20 -1.12 0.16
C ASN A 348 -4.19 -2.22 0.52
N ARG A 349 -4.49 -3.10 -0.45
CA ARG A 349 -5.20 -4.35 -0.24
C ARG A 349 -4.19 -5.49 -0.27
N ILE A 350 -3.95 -6.13 0.88
CA ILE A 350 -2.94 -7.17 1.05
C ILE A 350 -3.63 -8.46 1.47
N ARG A 351 -3.50 -9.51 0.66
CA ARG A 351 -4.30 -10.73 0.86
C ARG A 351 -3.66 -12.02 0.41
N ASP A 352 -4.28 -13.13 0.83
CA ASP A 352 -3.95 -14.50 0.47
C ASP A 352 -2.50 -14.92 0.77
N CYS A 353 -1.89 -14.33 1.81
CA CYS A 353 -0.54 -14.62 2.29
C CYS A 353 -0.57 -15.82 3.24
N LYS A 354 0.08 -16.94 2.87
CA LYS A 354 -0.11 -18.25 3.50
C LYS A 354 1.03 -18.70 4.40
N SER A 355 2.25 -18.26 4.13
CA SER A 355 3.46 -18.79 4.78
C SER A 355 4.02 -17.88 5.88
N GLU A 356 3.74 -16.58 5.84
CA GLU A 356 4.19 -15.56 6.81
C GLU A 356 3.00 -14.62 7.17
N GLY A 357 3.27 -13.51 7.86
CA GLY A 357 2.28 -12.43 8.02
C GLY A 357 2.10 -11.63 6.73
N ALA A 358 0.86 -11.29 6.38
CA ALA A 358 0.56 -10.50 5.19
C ALA A 358 1.31 -9.16 5.19
N VAL A 359 1.35 -8.49 6.33
CA VAL A 359 2.31 -7.43 6.62
C VAL A 359 3.24 -7.95 7.72
N THR A 360 4.53 -8.09 7.40
CA THR A 360 5.56 -8.49 8.37
C THR A 360 6.55 -7.37 8.56
N ILE A 361 6.80 -6.97 9.81
CA ILE A 361 7.71 -5.91 10.19
C ILE A 361 8.63 -6.47 11.26
N THR A 362 9.92 -6.51 10.97
CA THR A 362 10.90 -7.20 11.81
C THR A 362 12.23 -6.46 11.85
N ASP A 363 13.10 -6.87 12.77
CA ASP A 363 14.51 -6.51 12.85
C ASP A 363 14.70 -4.98 12.94
N GLY A 364 13.96 -4.34 13.84
CA GLY A 364 13.94 -2.88 14.01
C GLY A 364 13.24 -2.12 12.87
N GLY A 365 12.44 -2.82 12.06
CA GLY A 365 11.60 -2.19 11.03
C GLY A 365 10.60 -1.21 11.63
N ASP A 366 10.38 -0.11 10.91
CA ASP A 366 9.49 0.99 11.31
C ASP A 366 8.79 1.56 10.06
N GLY A 367 7.68 2.25 10.26
CA GLY A 367 6.88 2.87 9.22
C GLY A 367 5.47 3.19 9.70
N VAL A 368 4.75 3.97 8.89
CA VAL A 368 3.34 4.27 9.08
C VAL A 368 2.51 3.37 8.18
N PHE A 369 1.63 2.58 8.77
CA PHE A 369 0.70 1.69 8.09
C PHE A 369 -0.70 2.22 8.33
N GLU A 370 -1.29 2.85 7.32
CA GLU A 370 -2.54 3.56 7.48
C GLU A 370 -3.58 3.17 6.42
N LEU A 371 -4.83 2.97 6.87
CA LEU A 371 -5.98 2.68 5.99
C LEU A 371 -5.78 1.45 5.09
N ASN A 372 -4.94 0.50 5.48
CA ASN A 372 -4.76 -0.73 4.71
C ASN A 372 -5.86 -1.74 5.02
N GLU A 373 -6.22 -2.53 4.01
CA GLU A 373 -7.09 -3.69 4.14
C GLU A 373 -6.24 -4.95 4.05
N VAL A 374 -6.09 -5.65 5.17
CA VAL A 374 -5.29 -6.87 5.27
C VAL A 374 -6.20 -8.05 5.58
N HIS A 375 -6.21 -9.08 4.72
CA HIS A 375 -7.17 -10.16 4.92
C HIS A 375 -6.80 -11.51 4.33
N SER A 376 -7.57 -12.53 4.69
CA SER A 376 -7.50 -13.87 4.08
C SER A 376 -6.10 -14.50 4.13
N SER A 377 -5.36 -14.24 5.21
CA SER A 377 -3.95 -14.61 5.35
C SER A 377 -3.69 -15.39 6.65
N THR A 378 -2.50 -15.98 6.81
CA THR A 378 -2.16 -16.73 8.03
C THR A 378 -2.07 -15.78 9.23
N VAL A 379 -1.22 -14.76 9.16
CA VAL A 379 -1.27 -13.63 10.10
C VAL A 379 -1.59 -12.37 9.29
N GLY A 380 -2.43 -11.48 9.80
CA GLY A 380 -2.68 -10.19 9.15
C GLY A 380 -1.46 -9.28 9.28
N LEU A 381 -1.20 -8.83 10.50
CA LEU A 381 -0.05 -7.99 10.83
C LEU A 381 0.86 -8.74 11.80
N PHE A 382 2.14 -8.86 11.47
CA PHE A 382 3.15 -9.48 12.32
C PHE A 382 4.27 -8.50 12.64
N ILE A 383 4.48 -8.23 13.92
CA ILE A 383 5.51 -7.32 14.42
C ILE A 383 6.46 -8.11 15.33
N SER A 384 7.75 -8.14 15.01
CA SER A 384 8.74 -8.93 15.74
C SER A 384 10.12 -8.26 15.79
N ASN A 385 11.03 -8.81 16.59
CA ASN A 385 12.46 -8.47 16.65
C ASN A 385 12.69 -6.94 16.72
N ASP A 386 12.26 -6.31 17.81
CA ASP A 386 12.39 -4.87 18.07
C ASP A 386 11.70 -3.93 17.07
N ALA A 387 10.87 -4.43 16.16
CA ALA A 387 10.09 -3.59 15.25
C ALA A 387 9.12 -2.69 16.03
N ASN A 388 8.95 -1.44 15.59
CA ASN A 388 8.14 -0.43 16.29
C ASN A 388 7.31 0.45 15.34
N PRO A 389 6.40 -0.13 14.53
CA PRO A 389 5.62 0.62 13.56
C PRO A 389 4.48 1.42 14.19
N THR A 390 3.97 2.42 13.46
CA THR A 390 2.66 3.03 13.73
C THR A 390 1.61 2.43 12.81
N CYS A 391 0.56 1.85 13.38
CA CYS A 391 -0.54 1.22 12.64
C CYS A 391 -1.85 1.94 12.95
N LEU A 392 -2.37 2.70 11.98
CA LEU A 392 -3.52 3.58 12.15
C LEU A 392 -4.68 3.20 11.21
N SER A 393 -5.89 3.04 11.73
CA SER A 393 -7.10 2.92 10.91
C SER A 393 -7.06 1.80 9.85
N ASN A 394 -6.35 0.70 10.14
CA ASN A 394 -6.31 -0.47 9.26
C ASN A 394 -7.49 -1.40 9.55
N LYS A 395 -7.90 -2.16 8.54
CA LYS A 395 -8.90 -3.23 8.64
C LYS A 395 -8.22 -4.58 8.46
N ILE A 396 -8.27 -5.42 9.50
CA ILE A 396 -7.59 -6.72 9.54
C ILE A 396 -8.62 -7.82 9.81
N TRP A 397 -8.87 -8.67 8.82
CA TRP A 397 -9.98 -9.62 8.91
C TRP A 397 -9.79 -10.92 8.14
N ARG A 398 -10.55 -11.96 8.52
CA ARG A 398 -10.47 -13.30 7.90
C ARG A 398 -9.06 -13.91 7.88
N CYS A 399 -8.16 -13.45 8.72
CA CYS A 399 -6.85 -14.08 8.91
C CYS A 399 -6.95 -15.27 9.87
N ASN A 400 -5.91 -16.10 10.01
CA ASN A 400 -5.85 -17.04 11.13
C ASN A 400 -5.63 -16.26 12.42
N THR A 401 -4.50 -15.57 12.58
CA THR A 401 -4.33 -14.56 13.63
C THR A 401 -4.47 -13.16 13.01
N GLY A 402 -5.21 -12.25 13.65
CA GLY A 402 -5.36 -10.88 13.15
C GLY A 402 -4.03 -10.12 13.21
N VAL A 403 -3.58 -9.86 14.42
CA VAL A 403 -2.31 -9.20 14.75
C VAL A 403 -1.52 -10.11 15.69
N LEU A 404 -0.25 -10.34 15.37
CA LEU A 404 0.72 -11.01 16.23
C LEU A 404 1.87 -10.07 16.54
N ILE A 405 2.22 -9.94 17.82
CA ILE A 405 3.38 -9.18 18.28
C ILE A 405 4.24 -10.09 19.16
N SER A 406 5.50 -10.32 18.80
CA SER A 406 6.42 -11.21 19.51
C SER A 406 7.85 -10.67 19.55
N ASP A 407 8.75 -11.35 20.26
CA ASP A 407 10.20 -11.15 20.16
C ASP A 407 10.63 -9.68 20.31
N ASP A 408 10.27 -9.07 21.44
CA ASP A 408 10.54 -7.64 21.74
C ASP A 408 9.87 -6.64 20.76
N GLY A 409 8.95 -7.13 19.92
CA GLY A 409 8.10 -6.33 19.06
C GLY A 409 7.28 -5.31 19.85
N ARG A 410 7.22 -4.11 19.31
CA ARG A 410 6.50 -2.97 19.88
C ARG A 410 5.44 -2.50 18.89
N GLY A 411 5.22 -1.20 18.82
CA GLY A 411 4.29 -0.58 17.89
C GLY A 411 3.17 0.17 18.60
N ASP A 412 2.63 1.12 17.86
CA ASP A 412 1.52 1.97 18.26
C ASP A 412 0.32 1.68 17.35
N LEU A 413 -0.64 0.92 17.88
CA LEU A 413 -1.82 0.45 17.15
C LEU A 413 -3.01 1.30 17.57
N ARG A 414 -3.51 2.13 16.65
CA ARG A 414 -4.61 3.07 16.90
C ARG A 414 -5.75 2.98 15.90
N ASN A 415 -6.97 3.05 16.39
CA ASN A 415 -8.19 3.12 15.56
C ASN A 415 -8.32 1.98 14.53
N ASN A 416 -7.69 0.82 14.75
CA ASN A 416 -7.78 -0.30 13.82
C ASN A 416 -9.04 -1.14 14.10
N GLU A 417 -9.59 -1.73 13.04
CA GLU A 417 -10.67 -2.72 13.14
C GLU A 417 -10.10 -4.12 12.90
N ILE A 418 -10.15 -4.98 13.90
CA ILE A 418 -9.62 -6.35 13.87
C ILE A 418 -10.78 -7.32 14.10
N TYR A 419 -11.28 -7.93 13.03
CA TYR A 419 -12.57 -8.62 13.09
C TYR A 419 -12.67 -9.87 12.23
N ALA A 420 -13.61 -10.76 12.58
CA ALA A 420 -13.93 -11.96 11.81
C ALA A 420 -12.70 -12.83 11.47
N ASN A 421 -11.66 -12.82 12.30
CA ASN A 421 -10.51 -13.69 12.17
C ASN A 421 -10.86 -15.11 12.65
N HIS A 422 -10.18 -16.11 12.09
CA HIS A 422 -10.42 -17.52 12.40
C HIS A 422 -9.83 -17.94 13.75
N GLY A 423 -8.80 -17.23 14.20
CA GLY A 423 -8.09 -17.40 15.44
C GLY A 423 -8.24 -16.19 16.35
N VAL A 424 -7.21 -15.91 17.14
CA VAL A 424 -7.18 -14.76 18.06
C VAL A 424 -7.03 -13.48 17.25
N ALA A 425 -7.73 -12.43 17.67
CA ALA A 425 -7.67 -11.15 16.97
C ALA A 425 -6.32 -10.47 17.18
N LEU A 426 -5.89 -10.36 18.43
CA LEU A 426 -4.66 -9.70 18.83
C LEU A 426 -3.90 -10.58 19.82
N GLU A 427 -2.71 -11.02 19.43
CA GLU A 427 -1.89 -11.97 20.17
C GLU A 427 -0.52 -11.36 20.50
N LEU A 428 -0.19 -11.27 21.78
CA LEU A 428 1.07 -10.75 22.31
C LEU A 428 1.81 -11.89 23.01
N ILE A 429 3.04 -12.17 22.58
CA ILE A 429 3.82 -13.32 23.08
C ILE A 429 5.23 -12.89 23.47
N GLY A 430 5.72 -13.45 24.56
CA GLY A 430 7.08 -13.18 25.04
C GLY A 430 7.25 -11.70 25.38
N ASN A 431 8.44 -11.13 25.22
CA ASN A 431 8.71 -9.75 25.65
C ASN A 431 8.07 -8.63 24.80
N ALA A 432 7.02 -8.92 24.03
CA ALA A 432 6.28 -7.90 23.29
C ALA A 432 5.80 -6.77 24.23
N ASN A 433 5.84 -5.53 23.76
CA ASN A 433 5.43 -4.35 24.54
C ASN A 433 4.83 -3.23 23.66
N PRO A 434 3.63 -3.45 23.08
CA PRO A 434 2.95 -2.46 22.26
C PRO A 434 2.12 -1.45 23.08
N THR A 435 1.75 -0.35 22.41
CA THR A 435 0.69 0.57 22.84
C THR A 435 -0.51 0.39 21.93
N ILE A 436 -1.68 0.10 22.51
CA ILE A 436 -2.87 -0.30 21.76
C ILE A 436 -4.03 0.55 22.25
N SER A 437 -4.55 1.45 21.40
CA SER A 437 -5.64 2.32 21.82
C SER A 437 -6.71 2.58 20.77
N ARG A 438 -7.97 2.71 21.21
CA ARG A 438 -9.13 2.99 20.34
C ARG A 438 -9.33 1.96 19.23
N ASN A 439 -8.86 0.73 19.41
CA ASN A 439 -9.07 -0.33 18.43
C ASN A 439 -10.40 -1.03 18.71
N ILE A 440 -11.02 -1.52 17.66
CA ILE A 440 -12.24 -2.32 17.71
C ILE A 440 -11.88 -3.77 17.37
N VAL A 441 -12.00 -4.65 18.35
CA VAL A 441 -11.70 -6.08 18.26
C VAL A 441 -13.01 -6.87 18.36
N LYS A 442 -13.57 -7.31 17.22
CA LYS A 442 -14.94 -7.85 17.22
C LYS A 442 -15.15 -9.11 16.40
N GLU A 443 -16.09 -9.94 16.84
CA GLU A 443 -16.63 -11.08 16.08
C GLU A 443 -15.55 -12.09 15.61
N ASN A 444 -14.47 -12.26 16.37
CA ASN A 444 -13.43 -13.25 16.05
C ASN A 444 -13.86 -14.66 16.50
N LYS A 445 -13.44 -15.68 15.74
CA LYS A 445 -13.84 -17.08 15.99
C LYS A 445 -13.13 -17.72 17.19
N LYS A 446 -12.10 -17.08 17.74
CA LYS A 446 -11.49 -17.43 19.04
C LYS A 446 -11.56 -16.24 20.00
N GLY A 447 -10.53 -16.02 20.81
CA GLY A 447 -10.48 -14.91 21.77
C GLY A 447 -10.22 -13.57 21.10
N GLY A 448 -10.55 -12.48 21.79
CA GLY A 448 -10.26 -11.13 21.34
C GLY A 448 -8.78 -10.81 21.46
N VAL A 449 -8.31 -10.72 22.70
CA VAL A 449 -6.93 -10.37 23.06
C VAL A 449 -6.30 -11.50 23.87
N LEU A 450 -5.15 -12.00 23.43
CA LEU A 450 -4.34 -12.97 24.18
C LEU A 450 -2.97 -12.37 24.50
N ILE A 451 -2.57 -12.40 25.76
CA ILE A 451 -1.30 -11.87 26.25
C ILE A 451 -0.62 -12.99 27.02
N ASN A 452 0.57 -13.42 26.58
CA ASN A 452 1.30 -14.52 27.20
C ASN A 452 2.78 -14.21 27.39
N GLY A 453 3.18 -14.01 28.66
CA GLY A 453 4.52 -13.61 29.04
C GLY A 453 4.93 -12.24 28.50
N ALA A 454 3.96 -11.36 28.22
CA ALA A 454 4.14 -10.11 27.51
C ALA A 454 3.74 -8.87 28.31
N ARG A 455 4.08 -7.72 27.76
CA ARG A 455 3.72 -6.40 28.31
C ARG A 455 2.83 -5.66 27.33
N GLY A 456 2.26 -4.56 27.79
CA GLY A 456 1.56 -3.64 26.91
C GLY A 456 0.61 -2.72 27.63
N THR A 457 0.24 -1.65 26.94
CA THR A 457 -0.77 -0.70 27.41
C THR A 457 -1.97 -0.72 26.48
N PHE A 458 -3.15 -0.82 27.08
CA PHE A 458 -4.43 -0.94 26.39
C PHE A 458 -5.33 0.20 26.86
N ALA A 459 -5.67 1.12 25.97
CA ALA A 459 -6.49 2.27 26.34
C ALA A 459 -7.69 2.49 25.40
N ASN A 460 -8.90 2.64 25.94
CA ASN A 460 -10.08 3.00 25.16
C ASN A 460 -10.39 2.00 24.02
N ASN A 461 -10.06 0.72 24.16
CA ASN A 461 -10.37 -0.29 23.15
C ASN A 461 -11.74 -0.93 23.39
N GLU A 462 -12.37 -1.37 22.30
CA GLU A 462 -13.63 -2.12 22.33
C GLU A 462 -13.38 -3.57 21.92
N VAL A 463 -13.65 -4.51 22.81
CA VAL A 463 -13.49 -5.96 22.60
C VAL A 463 -14.87 -6.61 22.68
N LEU A 464 -15.47 -6.90 21.53
CA LEU A 464 -16.91 -7.15 21.41
C LEU A 464 -17.23 -8.48 20.73
N GLY A 465 -18.15 -9.28 21.29
CA GLY A 465 -18.78 -10.38 20.52
C GLY A 465 -17.81 -11.48 20.04
N ASN A 466 -16.66 -11.64 20.68
CA ASN A 466 -15.70 -12.70 20.34
C ASN A 466 -16.22 -14.07 20.82
N MET A 467 -15.90 -15.14 20.10
CA MET A 467 -16.48 -16.48 20.32
C MET A 467 -15.88 -17.21 21.53
N LEU A 468 -14.67 -16.85 21.94
CA LEU A 468 -14.08 -17.29 23.22
C LEU A 468 -13.94 -16.08 24.15
N ASP A 469 -12.94 -16.08 25.01
CA ASP A 469 -12.74 -15.04 26.01
C ASP A 469 -12.41 -13.69 25.36
N GLY A 470 -12.89 -12.60 25.97
CA GLY A 470 -12.64 -11.25 25.48
C GLY A 470 -11.14 -10.93 25.56
N VAL A 471 -10.61 -10.96 26.78
CA VAL A 471 -9.20 -10.75 27.09
C VAL A 471 -8.68 -11.90 27.95
N THR A 472 -7.53 -12.46 27.57
CA THR A 472 -6.85 -13.52 28.33
C THR A 472 -5.41 -13.09 28.63
N VAL A 473 -5.04 -13.05 29.92
CA VAL A 473 -3.71 -12.67 30.40
C VAL A 473 -3.06 -13.85 31.10
N LEU A 474 -1.95 -14.35 30.53
CA LEU A 474 -1.28 -15.59 30.90
C LEU A 474 0.20 -15.37 31.24
N GLY A 475 0.78 -16.32 31.98
CA GLY A 475 2.20 -16.34 32.31
C GLY A 475 2.64 -15.10 33.09
N SER A 476 3.94 -14.78 33.08
CA SER A 476 4.51 -13.61 33.76
C SER A 476 4.26 -12.28 33.03
N SER A 477 3.02 -12.08 32.54
CA SER A 477 2.63 -10.86 31.81
C SER A 477 2.50 -9.66 32.75
N HIS A 478 2.79 -8.46 32.25
CA HIS A 478 2.66 -7.19 32.99
C HIS A 478 1.92 -6.16 32.14
N VAL A 479 0.65 -5.91 32.45
CA VAL A 479 -0.25 -5.14 31.58
C VAL A 479 -0.87 -3.94 32.27
N ALA A 480 -1.25 -2.93 31.50
CA ALA A 480 -2.09 -1.82 31.96
C ALA A 480 -3.30 -1.67 31.04
N PHE A 481 -4.50 -1.71 31.62
CA PHE A 481 -5.77 -1.54 30.92
C PHE A 481 -6.51 -0.32 31.49
N THR A 482 -6.78 0.66 30.63
CA THR A 482 -7.45 1.91 30.98
C THR A 482 -8.65 2.17 30.06
N ASP A 483 -9.84 2.38 30.63
CA ASP A 483 -11.05 2.75 29.88
C ASP A 483 -11.43 1.78 28.74
N ASN A 484 -11.13 0.48 28.86
CA ASN A 484 -11.49 -0.49 27.83
C ASN A 484 -12.89 -1.06 28.08
N GLN A 485 -13.57 -1.41 27.00
CA GLN A 485 -14.87 -2.07 27.01
C GLN A 485 -14.72 -3.51 26.52
N VAL A 486 -15.13 -4.47 27.34
CA VAL A 486 -15.08 -5.91 27.02
C VAL A 486 -16.46 -6.51 27.25
N THR A 487 -17.24 -6.62 26.18
CA THR A 487 -18.66 -6.95 26.28
C THR A 487 -19.15 -7.96 25.25
N ASP A 488 -20.30 -8.57 25.56
CA ASP A 488 -21.09 -9.40 24.66
C ASP A 488 -20.34 -10.63 24.08
N GLY A 489 -19.23 -11.03 24.71
CA GLY A 489 -18.46 -12.21 24.36
C GLY A 489 -19.20 -13.51 24.69
N LYS A 490 -18.88 -14.58 23.94
CA LYS A 490 -19.40 -15.93 24.23
C LYS A 490 -18.55 -16.69 25.26
N GLY A 491 -17.34 -16.21 25.54
CA GLY A 491 -16.48 -16.67 26.63
C GLY A 491 -16.64 -15.84 27.90
N VAL A 492 -15.56 -15.82 28.69
CA VAL A 492 -15.41 -14.92 29.84
C VAL A 492 -14.95 -13.55 29.34
N GLY A 493 -15.36 -12.47 29.99
CA GLY A 493 -14.90 -11.12 29.65
C GLY A 493 -13.38 -10.98 29.78
N LEU A 494 -12.87 -11.15 31.00
CA LEU A 494 -11.46 -11.12 31.34
C LEU A 494 -11.04 -12.36 32.12
N VAL A 495 -10.03 -13.07 31.60
CA VAL A 495 -9.37 -14.19 32.26
C VAL A 495 -7.94 -13.80 32.61
N VAL A 496 -7.56 -13.97 33.87
CA VAL A 496 -6.22 -13.71 34.38
C VAL A 496 -5.71 -14.95 35.10
N GLU A 497 -4.64 -15.56 34.60
CA GLU A 497 -3.99 -16.71 35.24
C GLU A 497 -2.97 -16.31 36.30
N SER A 498 -2.61 -17.27 37.17
CA SER A 498 -1.62 -17.07 38.23
C SER A 498 -0.25 -16.66 37.65
N GLY A 499 0.37 -15.67 38.27
CA GLY A 499 1.65 -15.11 37.83
C GLY A 499 1.56 -13.93 36.87
N ALA A 500 0.38 -13.63 36.32
CA ALA A 500 0.16 -12.38 35.59
C ALA A 500 -0.02 -11.21 36.56
N GLU A 501 0.56 -10.06 36.22
CA GLU A 501 0.48 -8.81 36.97
C GLU A 501 -0.06 -7.69 36.07
N GLY A 502 -0.60 -6.65 36.70
CA GLY A 502 -1.15 -5.52 35.97
C GLY A 502 -2.11 -4.67 36.77
N VAL A 503 -2.51 -3.55 36.14
CA VAL A 503 -3.42 -2.56 36.69
C VAL A 503 -4.58 -2.35 35.72
N PHE A 504 -5.79 -2.37 36.26
CA PHE A 504 -7.03 -2.11 35.53
C PHE A 504 -7.72 -0.89 36.15
N THR A 505 -7.98 0.11 35.33
CA THR A 505 -8.61 1.39 35.71
C THR A 505 -9.71 1.76 34.71
N GLY A 506 -10.90 2.13 35.18
CA GLY A 506 -11.98 2.65 34.34
C GLY A 506 -12.55 1.66 33.32
N ASN A 507 -12.25 0.36 33.42
CA ASN A 507 -12.69 -0.62 32.43
C ASN A 507 -14.14 -1.07 32.68
N THR A 508 -14.87 -1.36 31.60
CA THR A 508 -16.21 -1.94 31.65
C THR A 508 -16.16 -3.36 31.10
N ILE A 509 -16.48 -4.35 31.94
CA ILE A 509 -16.45 -5.77 31.60
C ILE A 509 -17.80 -6.37 32.00
N THR A 510 -18.68 -6.53 31.02
CA THR A 510 -20.10 -6.85 31.28
C THR A 510 -20.71 -7.69 30.17
N SER A 511 -21.79 -8.42 30.48
CA SER A 511 -22.60 -9.14 29.49
C SER A 511 -21.86 -10.26 28.76
N ASN A 512 -20.83 -10.84 29.38
CA ASN A 512 -20.10 -11.97 28.82
C ASN A 512 -20.74 -13.31 29.26
N ALA A 513 -20.95 -14.21 28.30
CA ALA A 513 -21.83 -15.36 28.49
C ALA A 513 -21.35 -16.39 29.54
N LYS A 514 -20.05 -16.46 29.82
CA LYS A 514 -19.46 -17.38 30.83
C LYS A 514 -19.02 -16.69 32.12
N GLY A 515 -19.37 -15.41 32.30
CA GLY A 515 -18.91 -14.58 33.41
C GLY A 515 -18.05 -13.44 32.92
N ASP A 516 -17.96 -12.37 33.70
CA ASP A 516 -17.23 -11.17 33.30
C ASP A 516 -15.77 -11.20 33.76
N LEU A 517 -15.49 -11.78 34.93
CA LEU A 517 -14.14 -11.88 35.47
C LEU A 517 -13.83 -13.29 36.00
N GLN A 518 -12.69 -13.82 35.57
CA GLN A 518 -11.98 -14.95 36.19
C GLN A 518 -10.57 -14.51 36.55
N ASN A 519 -10.34 -14.23 37.82
CA ASN A 519 -9.04 -13.76 38.31
C ASN A 519 -8.40 -14.77 39.26
N ALA A 520 -7.33 -15.42 38.81
CA ALA A 520 -6.50 -16.30 39.61
C ALA A 520 -5.16 -15.64 40.03
N SER A 521 -5.04 -14.31 39.92
CA SER A 521 -3.79 -13.56 40.14
C SER A 521 -3.97 -12.35 41.06
N ALA A 522 -2.85 -11.69 41.38
CA ALA A 522 -2.79 -10.48 42.20
C ALA A 522 -3.06 -9.18 41.41
N ILE A 523 -3.68 -9.24 40.22
CA ILE A 523 -4.02 -8.05 39.45
C ILE A 523 -4.87 -7.07 40.26
N GLN A 524 -4.48 -5.80 40.21
CA GLN A 524 -5.14 -4.72 40.93
C GLN A 524 -6.23 -4.11 40.06
N PHE A 525 -7.47 -4.18 40.56
CA PHE A 525 -8.60 -3.42 40.05
C PHE A 525 -8.85 -2.25 40.99
N ASP A 526 -8.86 -1.03 40.48
CA ASP A 526 -9.35 0.10 41.26
C ASP A 526 -10.89 0.16 41.27
N ASN A 527 -11.44 1.06 42.08
CA ASN A 527 -12.89 1.23 42.27
C ASN A 527 -13.61 1.91 41.09
N THR A 528 -12.90 2.24 40.00
CA THR A 528 -13.49 2.86 38.81
C THR A 528 -13.88 1.83 37.73
N ASN A 529 -13.51 0.56 37.91
CA ASN A 529 -13.92 -0.51 37.01
C ASN A 529 -15.39 -0.92 37.26
N THR A 530 -16.10 -1.18 36.17
CA THR A 530 -17.47 -1.74 36.20
C THR A 530 -17.41 -3.19 35.72
N ILE A 531 -17.61 -4.14 36.64
CA ILE A 531 -17.58 -5.58 36.35
C ILE A 531 -18.95 -6.16 36.71
N GLY A 532 -19.58 -6.87 35.78
CA GLY A 532 -20.93 -7.40 35.96
C GLY A 532 -21.00 -8.58 36.93
N ASN A 533 -20.79 -9.79 36.43
CA ASN A 533 -20.84 -11.03 37.20
C ASN A 533 -19.44 -11.63 37.37
N GLU A 534 -18.90 -11.60 38.59
CA GLU A 534 -17.74 -12.43 38.94
C GLU A 534 -18.15 -13.92 38.87
N SER A 535 -17.47 -14.72 38.04
CA SER A 535 -17.72 -16.17 38.07
C SER A 535 -16.94 -16.77 39.23
N THR A 536 -17.66 -17.39 40.16
CA THR A 536 -17.15 -18.15 41.32
C THR A 536 -16.24 -19.30 40.93
#